data_AF-A0A512U6S4-F1
#
_entry.id   AF-A0A512U6S4-F1
#
_cell.length_a   1.000
_cell.length_b   1.000
_cell.length_c   1.000
_cell.angle_alpha   90.00
_cell.angle_beta   90.00
_cell.angle_gamma   90.00
#
_symmetry.space_group_name_H-M   'P 1'
#
loop_
_entity.id
_entity.type
_entity.pdbx_description
1 polymer ?
#
loop_
_entity_poly.entity_id
_entity_poly.type
_entity_poly.pdbx_seq_one_letter_code
_entity_poly.pdbx_strand_id
1 'polypeptide(L)'
;MPPSHSAAQAESTLPGGVEDYVEVTGVEKVGADNEKKETIGRKTDEQGKLGGEHEKKETIGRKTDEQGKLGGDRDEQGKVEVKVPEQEEEVEQVKEQEDEASYTNETASETSDTSENSTDENEEVHEPVQYRGHLVRPLSFFGYFEIKPEVCDLKWISDHTSGEVHPDMATISMLYNQNLTLPESAQKFIAQSPELLDEARWEKLKAVFYGFYPKRLQDQAFQYLSKATSLYARRLIAKKTSRFENEAILEPLPGKSCSYHNVRELNQEISKMILTARTRVSQEQDALFRSEMRLRDEHCFDHGDRKYTLNDIKYHSRKWTQSIKWHQEIAARLIEAELFVFQLENAEARYDTRTQYIHVKTKPVYPGNYYTDELFSQVSRLFASEDGVLKGTSREIKAEINSQFQRFEYWLQKYGTGLFRDCDAMSNNDLFHRFQFTVPYESVSPEMCSAILDLELKYRSYSWIIVSQPEIVGYEKEYHVIRVYFNIKNLPKNSTFEPGAQLSRCEYSGFCYNCFGRDHTASYCTFSKFGFGYS
;
A
#
# COMPACT_ATOMS: atom_id res chain seq x y z
N MET A 1 45.09 0.12 -42.83
CA MET A 1 45.01 0.98 -44.03
C MET A 1 43.94 0.40 -44.96
N PRO A 2 43.06 1.24 -45.54
CA PRO A 2 41.76 0.89 -46.15
C PRO A 2 41.92 0.52 -47.65
N PRO A 3 40.88 0.11 -48.45
CA PRO A 3 39.61 0.82 -48.77
C PRO A 3 38.35 -0.08 -48.56
N SER A 4 37.08 0.35 -48.36
CA SER A 4 36.16 1.39 -48.87
C SER A 4 35.08 0.87 -49.86
N HIS A 5 33.82 0.92 -49.39
CA HIS A 5 32.54 1.22 -50.08
C HIS A 5 31.82 0.29 -51.10
N SER A 6 30.48 0.34 -50.95
CA SER A 6 29.35 0.11 -51.90
C SER A 6 28.78 -1.32 -51.94
N ALA A 7 27.57 -1.64 -51.43
CA ALA A 7 26.20 -1.17 -51.70
C ALA A 7 25.62 -1.61 -53.07
N ALA A 8 24.57 -2.47 -53.02
CA ALA A 8 23.37 -2.55 -53.89
C ALA A 8 22.82 -4.01 -53.89
N GLN A 9 21.66 -4.24 -53.29
CA GLN A 9 20.35 -4.47 -53.95
C GLN A 9 20.10 -5.93 -54.36
N ALA A 10 19.10 -6.55 -53.71
CA ALA A 10 18.43 -7.73 -54.21
C ALA A 10 16.91 -7.52 -54.04
N GLU A 11 16.24 -7.43 -55.18
CA GLU A 11 14.80 -7.43 -55.39
C GLU A 11 14.23 -8.84 -55.17
N SER A 12 13.05 -8.97 -54.57
CA SER A 12 12.17 -10.13 -54.83
C SER A 12 10.69 -9.78 -54.64
N THR A 13 10.08 -9.40 -55.75
CA THR A 13 8.84 -9.95 -56.31
C THR A 13 7.67 -10.31 -55.38
N LEU A 14 6.62 -9.48 -55.44
CA LEU A 14 5.22 -9.81 -55.14
C LEU A 14 4.54 -10.47 -56.35
N PRO A 15 3.51 -11.29 -56.12
CA PRO A 15 2.25 -11.20 -56.89
C PRO A 15 1.09 -10.94 -55.90
N GLY A 16 0.09 -10.10 -56.19
CA GLY A 16 -0.67 -10.01 -57.42
C GLY A 16 -1.94 -10.85 -57.26
N GLY A 17 -3.06 -10.22 -56.92
CA GLY A 17 -4.35 -10.89 -56.73
C GLY A 17 -5.47 -9.86 -56.55
N VAL A 18 -6.03 -9.44 -57.67
CA VAL A 18 -7.19 -8.55 -57.85
C VAL A 18 -8.42 -9.42 -57.98
N GLU A 19 -9.47 -9.19 -57.18
CA GLU A 19 -10.85 -9.50 -57.57
C GLU A 19 -11.81 -8.41 -57.08
N ASP A 20 -12.53 -7.87 -58.06
CA ASP A 20 -13.58 -6.84 -58.03
C ASP A 20 -14.94 -7.39 -57.56
N TYR A 21 -15.90 -6.45 -57.45
CA TYR A 21 -17.37 -6.60 -57.44
C TYR A 21 -18.03 -6.85 -56.06
N VAL A 22 -19.13 -6.21 -55.63
CA VAL A 22 -20.15 -5.36 -56.27
C VAL A 22 -20.66 -4.34 -55.23
N GLU A 23 -20.82 -3.09 -55.67
CA GLU A 23 -21.56 -2.02 -54.99
C GLU A 23 -23.06 -2.18 -55.27
N VAL A 24 -23.90 -2.26 -54.22
CA VAL A 24 -25.37 -2.18 -54.38
C VAL A 24 -25.88 -1.01 -53.54
N THR A 25 -26.10 0.11 -54.23
CA THR A 25 -26.92 1.23 -53.80
C THR A 25 -28.41 0.90 -53.97
N GLY A 26 -29.21 1.14 -52.94
CA GLY A 26 -30.68 1.05 -53.01
C GLY A 26 -31.32 1.98 -51.99
N VAL A 27 -31.71 3.16 -52.46
CA VAL A 27 -32.52 4.17 -51.78
C VAL A 27 -33.98 3.73 -51.80
N GLU A 28 -34.71 3.86 -50.69
CA GLU A 28 -36.11 4.31 -50.72
C GLU A 28 -36.58 4.81 -49.34
N LYS A 29 -37.09 6.06 -49.34
CA LYS A 29 -37.82 6.71 -48.24
C LYS A 29 -39.32 6.60 -48.52
N VAL A 30 -40.09 6.08 -47.57
CA VAL A 30 -41.53 6.34 -47.34
C VAL A 30 -41.78 5.94 -45.87
N GLY A 31 -42.51 6.60 -44.99
CA GLY A 31 -43.42 7.73 -45.00
C GLY A 31 -43.86 8.01 -43.55
N ALA A 32 -44.53 9.14 -43.36
CA ALA A 32 -44.85 9.79 -42.10
C ALA A 32 -45.94 9.12 -41.25
N ASP A 33 -45.99 9.57 -39.99
CA ASP A 33 -47.12 9.80 -39.09
C ASP A 33 -48.19 8.71 -38.87
N ASN A 34 -48.37 8.33 -37.60
CA ASN A 34 -49.63 8.62 -36.91
C ASN A 34 -49.58 8.37 -35.40
N GLU A 35 -49.91 9.42 -34.66
CA GLU A 35 -50.50 9.34 -33.33
C GLU A 35 -51.81 8.54 -33.39
N LYS A 36 -52.06 7.67 -32.41
CA LYS A 36 -53.38 7.62 -31.76
C LYS A 36 -53.34 6.84 -30.45
N LYS A 37 -53.77 7.56 -29.41
CA LYS A 37 -54.29 7.05 -28.14
C LYS A 37 -55.45 6.09 -28.40
N GLU A 38 -55.52 4.99 -27.66
CA GLU A 38 -56.81 4.46 -27.22
C GLU A 38 -56.68 3.73 -25.87
N THR A 39 -57.41 4.29 -24.91
CA THR A 39 -57.69 3.80 -23.55
C THR A 39 -58.97 2.99 -23.60
N ILE A 40 -58.93 1.68 -23.31
CA ILE A 40 -60.05 0.84 -22.84
C ILE A 40 -59.37 -0.31 -22.07
N GLY A 41 -59.61 -0.63 -20.80
CA GLY A 41 -60.82 -0.52 -20.00
C GLY A 41 -61.52 -1.88 -19.92
N ARG A 42 -61.07 -2.81 -19.06
CA ARG A 42 -61.93 -3.91 -18.57
C ARG A 42 -61.48 -4.46 -17.22
N LYS A 43 -62.33 -4.20 -16.23
CA LYS A 43 -62.50 -4.97 -14.99
C LYS A 43 -63.28 -6.25 -15.31
N THR A 44 -62.98 -7.31 -14.55
CA THR A 44 -63.85 -8.29 -13.86
C THR A 44 -62.97 -9.52 -13.62
N ASP A 45 -62.51 -9.84 -12.41
CA ASP A 45 -63.22 -10.26 -11.20
C ASP A 45 -63.19 -11.80 -11.05
N GLU A 46 -62.86 -12.20 -9.81
CA GLU A 46 -63.21 -13.42 -9.09
C GLU A 46 -62.32 -14.68 -9.06
N GLN A 47 -61.79 -14.87 -7.84
CA GLN A 47 -61.88 -16.04 -6.96
C GLN A 47 -60.76 -17.10 -6.95
N GLY A 48 -60.17 -17.22 -5.76
CA GLY A 48 -59.25 -18.29 -5.34
C GLY A 48 -58.68 -18.04 -3.94
N LYS A 49 -59.54 -17.95 -2.91
CA LYS A 49 -59.16 -17.99 -1.49
C LYS A 49 -58.85 -19.44 -1.09
N LEU A 50 -57.65 -19.71 -0.59
CA LEU A 50 -57.26 -20.62 0.53
C LEU A 50 -55.79 -20.19 0.84
N GLY A 51 -55.37 -19.69 2.00
CA GLY A 51 -55.63 -20.06 3.38
C GLY A 51 -54.31 -20.59 3.97
N GLY A 52 -53.66 -19.85 4.88
CA GLY A 52 -52.45 -20.32 5.56
C GLY A 52 -51.62 -19.20 6.21
N GLU A 53 -51.84 -19.02 7.50
CA GLU A 53 -51.31 -17.98 8.40
C GLU A 53 -49.82 -18.16 8.75
N HIS A 54 -49.10 -17.05 8.94
CA HIS A 54 -48.27 -16.85 10.14
C HIS A 54 -47.92 -15.35 10.29
N GLU A 55 -48.64 -14.69 11.19
CA GLU A 55 -48.27 -13.40 11.79
C GLU A 55 -47.23 -13.61 12.89
N LYS A 56 -46.23 -12.72 12.92
CA LYS A 56 -45.81 -12.00 14.15
C LYS A 56 -44.95 -10.80 13.74
N LYS A 57 -45.56 -9.61 13.77
CA LYS A 57 -44.88 -8.30 13.80
C LYS A 57 -44.98 -7.77 15.22
N GLU A 58 -43.86 -7.42 15.82
CA GLU A 58 -43.84 -6.45 16.90
C GLU A 58 -43.35 -5.10 16.38
N THR A 59 -44.03 -4.07 16.87
CA THR A 59 -43.96 -2.68 16.44
C THR A 59 -43.20 -1.94 17.53
N ILE A 60 -42.14 -1.21 17.21
CA ILE A 60 -41.56 -0.21 18.12
C ILE A 60 -41.75 1.17 17.50
N GLY A 61 -42.59 1.96 18.19
CA GLY A 61 -42.96 3.32 17.83
C GLY A 61 -41.88 4.34 18.20
N ARG A 62 -41.68 5.29 17.28
CA ARG A 62 -41.05 6.59 17.54
C ARG A 62 -42.00 7.47 18.36
N LYS A 63 -41.46 8.14 19.38
CA LYS A 63 -41.94 9.45 19.85
C LYS A 63 -40.74 10.40 19.96
N THR A 64 -40.92 11.57 19.39
CA THR A 64 -40.19 12.80 19.66
C THR A 64 -40.63 13.38 21.01
N ASP A 65 -39.77 14.19 21.66
CA ASP A 65 -40.04 15.59 22.00
C ASP A 65 -39.00 16.16 23.00
N GLU A 66 -39.03 17.49 23.12
CA GLU A 66 -37.98 18.43 23.49
C GLU A 66 -37.76 18.68 25.00
N GLN A 67 -36.60 19.31 25.27
CA GLN A 67 -36.20 20.23 26.35
C GLN A 67 -37.10 20.43 27.61
N GLY A 68 -36.45 20.39 28.79
CA GLY A 68 -36.99 20.95 30.04
C GLY A 68 -36.03 20.87 31.22
N LYS A 69 -35.82 22.00 31.89
CA LYS A 69 -34.79 22.32 32.88
C LYS A 69 -35.28 22.09 34.33
N LEU A 70 -34.31 21.97 35.26
CA LEU A 70 -34.35 22.28 36.72
C LEU A 70 -34.91 21.25 37.72
N GLY A 71 -34.03 20.86 38.66
CA GLY A 71 -34.26 21.11 40.10
C GLY A 71 -34.46 19.90 41.03
N GLY A 72 -33.61 19.80 42.06
CA GLY A 72 -34.08 19.52 43.43
C GLY A 72 -33.63 18.21 44.08
N ASP A 73 -32.90 18.37 45.18
CA ASP A 73 -32.42 17.36 46.14
C ASP A 73 -33.52 16.49 46.78
N ARG A 74 -33.19 15.24 47.13
CA ARG A 74 -33.09 14.70 48.52
C ARG A 74 -33.28 13.18 48.58
N ASP A 75 -32.25 12.54 49.11
CA ASP A 75 -32.22 11.62 50.26
C ASP A 75 -33.27 10.49 50.44
N GLU A 76 -32.66 9.30 50.58
CA GLU A 76 -32.90 8.27 51.61
C GLU A 76 -33.76 7.01 51.32
N GLN A 77 -33.03 5.89 51.48
CA GLN A 77 -33.40 4.62 52.13
C GLN A 77 -34.23 3.57 51.35
N GLY A 78 -33.63 2.39 51.20
CA GLY A 78 -34.30 1.15 50.79
C GLY A 78 -33.32 -0.02 50.59
N LYS A 79 -33.17 -0.81 51.65
CA LYS A 79 -32.20 -1.91 51.86
C LYS A 79 -32.63 -3.23 51.20
N VAL A 80 -31.72 -4.23 51.25
CA VAL A 80 -31.88 -5.71 51.14
C VAL A 80 -31.39 -6.30 49.80
N GLU A 81 -30.13 -6.73 49.66
CA GLU A 81 -29.48 -7.99 50.13
C GLU A 81 -29.69 -9.14 49.13
N VAL A 82 -28.62 -9.64 48.46
CA VAL A 82 -28.32 -11.07 48.23
C VAL A 82 -26.85 -11.23 47.80
N LYS A 83 -26.17 -12.13 48.52
CA LYS A 83 -24.80 -12.70 48.41
C LYS A 83 -24.42 -13.20 47.00
N VAL A 84 -23.13 -13.14 46.62
CA VAL A 84 -22.14 -14.24 46.38
C VAL A 84 -20.72 -13.61 46.19
N PRO A 85 -19.59 -14.37 46.11
CA PRO A 85 -18.57 -14.54 47.15
C PRO A 85 -17.24 -13.79 46.91
N GLU A 86 -16.45 -13.77 47.98
CA GLU A 86 -15.07 -13.30 48.09
C GLU A 86 -14.08 -14.08 47.20
N GLN A 87 -13.19 -13.36 46.52
CA GLN A 87 -11.79 -13.76 46.34
C GLN A 87 -10.90 -12.52 46.52
N GLU A 88 -9.85 -12.72 47.30
CA GLU A 88 -8.91 -11.75 47.84
C GLU A 88 -7.97 -11.21 46.74
N GLU A 89 -7.88 -9.88 46.62
CA GLU A 89 -6.75 -9.19 45.98
C GLU A 89 -5.97 -8.43 47.07
N GLU A 90 -4.73 -8.86 47.30
CA GLU A 90 -3.74 -8.11 48.07
C GLU A 90 -3.35 -6.85 47.29
N VAL A 91 -3.60 -5.68 47.89
CA VAL A 91 -3.11 -4.39 47.41
C VAL A 91 -1.81 -4.07 48.15
N GLU A 92 -0.67 -4.26 47.47
CA GLU A 92 0.62 -3.75 47.91
C GLU A 92 0.72 -2.26 47.59
N GLN A 93 0.76 -1.42 48.63
CA GLN A 93 0.94 0.02 48.54
C GLN A 93 2.42 0.35 48.34
N VAL A 94 2.80 0.81 47.14
CA VAL A 94 4.08 1.48 46.91
C VAL A 94 3.90 2.97 47.17
N LYS A 95 4.61 3.50 48.17
CA LYS A 95 4.75 4.93 48.44
C LYS A 95 5.78 5.52 47.48
N GLU A 96 5.35 6.50 46.70
CA GLU A 96 6.23 7.43 46.00
C GLU A 96 6.93 8.34 47.03
N GLN A 97 8.26 8.42 46.93
CA GLN A 97 9.06 9.46 47.55
C GLN A 97 9.90 10.10 46.44
N GLU A 98 9.51 11.32 46.10
CA GLU A 98 10.30 12.27 45.32
C GLU A 98 11.43 12.78 46.21
N ASP A 99 12.68 12.71 45.74
CA ASP A 99 13.78 13.51 46.26
C ASP A 99 14.53 14.15 45.09
N GLU A 100 14.36 15.47 44.98
CA GLU A 100 15.24 16.38 44.25
C GLU A 100 16.58 16.47 44.96
N ALA A 101 17.68 16.30 44.23
CA ALA A 101 18.99 16.75 44.68
C ALA A 101 19.80 17.33 43.50
N SER A 102 19.83 18.65 43.43
CA SER A 102 20.90 19.39 42.74
C SER A 102 22.18 19.28 43.55
N TYR A 103 23.35 19.14 42.94
CA TYR A 103 24.58 19.86 43.37
C TYR A 103 25.64 19.85 42.26
N THR A 104 26.32 20.99 42.17
CA THR A 104 27.43 21.35 41.30
C THR A 104 28.81 21.14 41.95
N ASN A 105 29.83 21.03 41.09
CA ASN A 105 31.26 21.38 41.22
C ASN A 105 32.31 20.35 41.70
N GLU A 106 33.23 20.09 40.75
CA GLU A 106 34.71 20.15 40.80
C GLU A 106 35.38 20.25 42.19
N THR A 107 36.41 19.46 42.51
CA THR A 107 37.85 19.62 42.14
C THR A 107 38.75 18.67 42.97
N ALA A 108 39.67 18.00 42.27
CA ALA A 108 41.05 17.54 42.59
C ALA A 108 41.54 16.98 43.98
N SER A 109 42.35 15.91 43.82
CA SER A 109 43.64 15.58 44.48
C SER A 109 43.65 14.88 45.85
N GLU A 110 44.10 13.61 45.91
CA GLU A 110 45.46 13.19 46.31
C GLU A 110 45.58 11.66 46.49
N THR A 111 46.82 11.21 46.32
CA THR A 111 47.43 9.86 46.26
C THR A 111 47.35 8.99 47.53
N SER A 112 47.32 7.66 47.39
CA SER A 112 48.28 6.74 48.06
C SER A 112 48.16 5.28 47.58
N ASP A 113 49.30 4.58 47.64
CA ASP A 113 49.63 3.28 47.05
C ASP A 113 49.29 2.04 47.91
N THR A 114 49.25 0.89 47.21
CA THR A 114 49.57 -0.51 47.61
C THR A 114 48.61 -1.33 48.49
N SER A 115 48.07 -2.45 47.97
CA SER A 115 48.70 -3.79 48.07
C SER A 115 47.80 -4.91 47.48
N GLU A 116 48.44 -6.03 47.18
CA GLU A 116 48.08 -7.10 46.23
C GLU A 116 47.13 -8.20 46.76
N ASN A 117 46.66 -9.01 45.78
CA ASN A 117 46.15 -10.39 45.84
C ASN A 117 44.67 -10.66 46.20
N SER A 118 43.88 -11.01 45.19
CA SER A 118 43.36 -12.40 45.07
C SER A 118 42.85 -12.70 43.65
N THR A 119 43.09 -13.94 43.23
CA THR A 119 42.80 -14.59 41.94
C THR A 119 41.31 -14.77 41.63
N ASP A 120 40.98 -14.68 40.33
CA ASP A 120 39.86 -15.31 39.59
C ASP A 120 38.46 -15.18 40.23
N GLU A 121 37.52 -14.41 39.68
CA GLU A 121 37.12 -14.32 38.27
C GLU A 121 37.09 -12.84 37.85
N ASN A 122 37.92 -12.46 36.88
CA ASN A 122 37.74 -11.17 36.20
C ASN A 122 36.45 -11.26 35.39
N GLU A 123 35.31 -10.94 36.02
CA GLU A 123 34.24 -10.24 35.32
C GLU A 123 34.90 -9.00 34.72
N GLU A 124 35.30 -9.06 33.44
CA GLU A 124 35.65 -7.86 32.70
C GLU A 124 34.50 -6.88 32.90
N VAL A 125 34.76 -5.84 33.68
CA VAL A 125 33.81 -4.75 33.92
C VAL A 125 33.65 -4.06 32.58
N HIS A 126 32.74 -4.58 31.77
CA HIS A 126 32.34 -3.99 30.52
C HIS A 126 31.58 -2.72 30.87
N GLU A 127 32.32 -1.61 30.94
CA GLU A 127 31.73 -0.32 31.26
C GLU A 127 30.64 0.02 30.23
N PRO A 128 29.46 0.46 30.69
CA PRO A 128 28.38 0.86 29.79
C PRO A 128 28.85 2.02 28.92
N VAL A 129 28.54 1.95 27.62
CA VAL A 129 28.91 2.99 26.67
C VAL A 129 27.78 4.00 26.61
N GLN A 130 28.12 5.29 26.73
CA GLN A 130 27.15 6.36 26.55
C GLN A 130 26.79 6.47 25.06
N TYR A 131 25.54 6.11 24.73
CA TYR A 131 25.07 6.01 23.36
C TYR A 131 23.81 6.85 23.13
N ARG A 132 23.94 7.96 22.39
CA ARG A 132 22.84 8.89 22.05
C ARG A 132 21.92 9.23 23.23
N GLY A 133 22.48 9.33 24.43
CA GLY A 133 21.76 9.67 25.67
C GLY A 133 21.41 8.48 26.57
N HIS A 134 21.38 7.24 26.06
CA HIS A 134 21.16 6.05 26.87
C HIS A 134 22.47 5.32 27.15
N LEU A 135 22.69 4.90 28.39
CA LEU A 135 23.77 4.00 28.74
C LEU A 135 23.35 2.59 28.37
N VAL A 136 24.10 1.94 27.48
CA VAL A 136 23.83 0.58 27.03
C VAL A 136 25.03 -0.30 27.33
N ARG A 137 24.76 -1.55 27.76
CA ARG A 137 25.80 -2.55 27.92
C ARG A 137 26.22 -3.03 26.54
N PRO A 138 27.52 -3.30 26.32
CA PRO A 138 27.99 -3.81 25.04
C PRO A 138 27.42 -5.19 24.76
N LEU A 139 27.42 -5.58 23.48
CA LEU A 139 26.89 -6.85 23.01
C LEU A 139 27.59 -8.06 23.65
N SER A 140 28.89 -7.94 23.97
CA SER A 140 29.67 -8.99 24.67
C SER A 140 29.07 -9.39 26.01
N PHE A 141 28.38 -8.46 26.69
CA PHE A 141 27.71 -8.73 27.96
C PHE A 141 26.59 -9.79 27.85
N PHE A 142 26.03 -9.97 26.65
CA PHE A 142 24.92 -10.91 26.42
C PHE A 142 25.37 -12.28 25.92
N GLY A 143 26.67 -12.44 25.63
CA GLY A 143 27.28 -13.71 25.22
C GLY A 143 28.16 -13.61 23.98
N TYR A 144 28.60 -14.77 23.49
CA TYR A 144 29.45 -14.90 22.30
C TYR A 144 28.64 -15.31 21.08
N PHE A 145 29.06 -14.85 19.90
CA PHE A 145 28.36 -15.08 18.64
C PHE A 145 29.32 -15.70 17.62
N GLU A 146 28.87 -16.79 16.99
CA GLU A 146 29.61 -17.40 15.88
C GLU A 146 29.18 -16.77 14.56
N ILE A 147 30.11 -16.05 13.93
CA ILE A 147 29.92 -15.41 12.61
C ILE A 147 30.71 -16.22 11.57
N LYS A 148 29.99 -16.64 10.54
CA LYS A 148 30.57 -17.39 9.42
C LYS A 148 31.61 -16.53 8.67
N PRO A 149 32.78 -17.09 8.30
CA PRO A 149 33.83 -16.34 7.60
C PRO A 149 33.35 -15.63 6.34
N GLU A 150 32.42 -16.23 5.58
CA GLU A 150 31.91 -15.65 4.34
C GLU A 150 31.13 -14.35 4.57
N VAL A 151 30.59 -14.15 5.76
CA VAL A 151 29.88 -12.93 6.16
C VAL A 151 30.87 -11.82 6.50
N CYS A 152 31.98 -12.15 7.17
CA CYS A 152 33.03 -11.19 7.48
C CYS A 152 33.64 -10.54 6.23
N ASP A 153 33.62 -11.25 5.10
CA ASP A 153 34.17 -10.79 3.82
C ASP A 153 33.23 -9.82 3.05
N LEU A 154 31.99 -9.58 3.51
CA LEU A 154 31.03 -8.75 2.80
C LEU A 154 31.35 -7.24 2.98
N LYS A 155 31.70 -6.58 1.87
CA LYS A 155 32.19 -5.19 1.85
C LYS A 155 31.20 -4.12 2.33
N TRP A 156 29.90 -4.40 2.33
CA TRP A 156 28.84 -3.43 2.58
C TRP A 156 28.31 -3.42 4.02
N ILE A 157 28.87 -4.27 4.90
CA ILE A 157 28.41 -4.39 6.29
C ILE A 157 28.63 -3.10 7.10
N SER A 158 29.69 -2.34 6.77
CA SER A 158 30.07 -1.10 7.45
C SER A 158 29.76 0.18 6.66
N ASP A 159 28.76 0.14 5.76
CA ASP A 159 28.54 1.24 4.81
C ASP A 159 28.17 2.60 5.48
N HIS A 160 28.45 3.66 4.73
CA HIS A 160 28.21 5.10 4.99
C HIS A 160 26.73 5.50 5.12
N THR A 161 25.81 4.54 5.08
CA THR A 161 24.40 4.80 5.39
C THR A 161 24.13 4.71 6.89
N SER A 162 25.02 4.10 7.65
CA SER A 162 25.07 4.08 9.10
C SER A 162 25.60 5.44 9.58
N GLY A 163 24.84 6.19 10.37
CA GLY A 163 25.36 7.44 10.98
C GLY A 163 26.37 7.12 12.09
N GLU A 164 26.46 7.98 13.11
CA GLU A 164 27.05 7.55 14.39
C GLU A 164 26.18 6.40 14.93
N VAL A 165 26.70 5.18 14.88
CA VAL A 165 26.02 3.95 15.35
C VAL A 165 26.79 3.36 16.52
N HIS A 166 26.13 2.56 17.33
CA HIS A 166 26.82 1.85 18.41
C HIS A 166 27.91 0.93 17.84
N PRO A 167 29.11 0.81 18.47
CA PRO A 167 30.22 0.01 17.94
C PRO A 167 29.85 -1.44 17.59
N ASP A 168 29.00 -2.06 18.41
CA ASP A 168 28.52 -3.44 18.20
C ASP A 168 27.51 -3.59 17.06
N MET A 169 27.04 -2.51 16.44
CA MET A 169 26.10 -2.61 15.31
C MET A 169 26.71 -3.29 14.09
N ALA A 170 28.04 -3.24 13.92
CA ALA A 170 28.72 -4.02 12.89
C ALA A 170 28.48 -5.53 13.09
N THR A 171 28.54 -6.00 14.33
CA THR A 171 28.26 -7.40 14.71
C THR A 171 26.80 -7.76 14.48
N ILE A 172 25.87 -6.89 14.86
CA ILE A 172 24.44 -7.08 14.58
C ILE A 172 24.16 -7.15 13.07
N SER A 173 24.83 -6.31 12.27
CA SER A 173 24.74 -6.34 10.82
C SER A 173 25.24 -7.67 10.25
N MET A 174 26.39 -8.17 10.71
CA MET A 174 26.90 -9.49 10.34
C MET A 174 25.88 -10.60 10.69
N LEU A 175 25.31 -10.56 11.90
CA LEU A 175 24.30 -11.54 12.31
C LEU A 175 23.07 -11.52 11.40
N TYR A 176 22.56 -10.35 11.02
CA TYR A 176 21.44 -10.25 10.08
C TYR A 176 21.78 -10.77 8.67
N ASN A 177 22.99 -10.54 8.18
CA ASN A 177 23.44 -11.08 6.89
C ASN A 177 23.58 -12.61 6.93
N GLN A 178 23.86 -13.21 8.10
CA GLN A 178 23.87 -14.65 8.30
C GLN A 178 22.45 -15.23 8.45
N ASN A 179 21.60 -14.57 9.23
CA ASN A 179 20.21 -14.95 9.47
C ASN A 179 19.38 -13.71 9.83
N LEU A 180 18.28 -13.49 9.12
CA LEU A 180 17.39 -12.35 9.38
C LEU A 180 16.73 -12.37 10.77
N THR A 181 16.78 -13.51 11.47
CA THR A 181 16.39 -13.63 12.88
C THR A 181 17.64 -13.65 13.75
N LEU A 182 17.76 -12.65 14.63
CA LEU A 182 18.87 -12.56 15.57
C LEU A 182 18.78 -13.64 16.67
N PRO A 183 19.93 -14.13 17.18
CA PRO A 183 19.97 -14.89 18.42
C PRO A 183 19.38 -14.12 19.61
N GLU A 184 18.82 -14.81 20.60
CA GLU A 184 18.16 -14.21 21.77
C GLU A 184 19.05 -13.18 22.49
N SER A 185 20.34 -13.48 22.67
CA SER A 185 21.31 -12.56 23.28
C SER A 185 21.43 -11.23 22.51
N ALA A 186 21.49 -11.28 21.18
CA ALA A 186 21.53 -10.08 20.35
C ALA A 186 20.20 -9.32 20.37
N GLN A 187 19.06 -10.03 20.49
CA GLN A 187 17.75 -9.39 20.69
C GLN A 187 17.68 -8.64 22.02
N LYS A 188 18.20 -9.24 23.10
CA LYS A 188 18.30 -8.58 24.41
C LYS A 188 19.18 -7.32 24.36
N PHE A 189 20.30 -7.38 23.64
CA PHE A 189 21.17 -6.21 23.42
C PHE A 189 20.42 -5.05 22.76
N ILE A 190 19.73 -5.29 21.62
CA ILE A 190 19.06 -4.21 20.88
C ILE A 190 17.79 -3.70 21.58
N ALA A 191 17.21 -4.50 22.48
CA ALA A 191 16.04 -4.11 23.27
C ALA A 191 16.37 -3.15 24.43
N GLN A 192 17.65 -2.89 24.70
CA GLN A 192 18.07 -1.98 25.77
C GLN A 192 17.62 -0.53 25.53
N SER A 193 17.49 -0.10 24.27
CA SER A 193 17.01 1.25 23.96
C SER A 193 16.26 1.32 22.61
N PRO A 194 15.35 2.30 22.44
CA PRO A 194 14.67 2.53 21.17
C PRO A 194 15.64 2.86 20.02
N GLU A 195 16.76 3.53 20.30
CA GLU A 195 17.76 3.90 19.29
C GLU A 195 18.48 2.66 18.75
N LEU A 196 18.90 1.74 19.64
CA LEU A 196 19.50 0.47 19.22
C LEU A 196 18.52 -0.38 18.43
N LEU A 197 17.24 -0.38 18.81
CA LEU A 197 16.20 -1.08 18.09
C LEU A 197 16.00 -0.52 16.68
N ASP A 198 15.97 0.81 16.51
CA ASP A 198 15.91 1.45 15.19
C ASP A 198 17.16 1.17 14.35
N GLU A 199 18.35 1.17 14.95
CA GLU A 199 19.60 0.81 14.27
C GLU A 199 19.61 -0.63 13.79
N ALA A 200 19.26 -1.56 14.66
CA ALA A 200 19.14 -2.96 14.32
C ALA A 200 18.10 -3.18 13.22
N ARG A 201 16.98 -2.46 13.25
CA ARG A 201 16.00 -2.46 12.16
C ARG A 201 16.66 -2.02 10.84
N TRP A 202 17.44 -0.95 10.84
CA TRP A 202 18.12 -0.49 9.63
C TRP A 202 19.19 -1.46 9.12
N GLU A 203 19.96 -2.09 10.01
CA GLU A 203 20.91 -3.15 9.64
C GLU A 203 20.19 -4.35 9.02
N LYS A 204 19.04 -4.75 9.58
CA LYS A 204 18.17 -5.76 9.00
C LYS A 204 17.69 -5.38 7.59
N LEU A 205 17.25 -4.13 7.39
CA LEU A 205 16.81 -3.67 6.07
C LEU A 205 17.93 -3.66 5.04
N LYS A 206 19.16 -3.32 5.44
CA LYS A 206 20.33 -3.42 4.57
C LYS A 206 20.60 -4.88 4.19
N ALA A 207 20.63 -5.78 5.17
CA ALA A 207 20.83 -7.21 4.92
C ALA A 207 19.77 -7.77 3.96
N VAL A 208 18.50 -7.42 4.17
CA VAL A 208 17.39 -7.78 3.27
C VAL A 208 17.59 -7.19 1.87
N PHE A 209 17.92 -5.90 1.79
CA PHE A 209 18.14 -5.20 0.52
C PHE A 209 19.22 -5.89 -0.32
N TYR A 210 20.41 -6.10 0.24
CA TYR A 210 21.50 -6.76 -0.47
C TYR A 210 21.18 -8.24 -0.73
N GLY A 211 20.50 -8.91 0.21
CA GLY A 211 20.04 -10.29 0.08
C GLY A 211 19.07 -10.53 -1.09
N PHE A 212 18.36 -9.50 -1.58
CA PHE A 212 17.53 -9.63 -2.78
C PHE A 212 18.34 -9.84 -4.06
N TYR A 213 19.59 -9.41 -4.09
CA TYR A 213 20.40 -9.41 -5.30
C TYR A 213 21.39 -10.58 -5.30
N PRO A 214 21.66 -11.22 -6.46
CA PRO A 214 22.79 -12.13 -6.58
C PRO A 214 24.11 -11.38 -6.36
N LYS A 215 25.14 -12.09 -5.88
CA LYS A 215 26.46 -11.51 -5.49
C LYS A 215 27.03 -10.50 -6.51
N ARG A 216 26.94 -10.80 -7.82
CA ARG A 216 27.40 -9.89 -8.89
C ARG A 216 26.70 -8.52 -8.92
N LEU A 217 25.43 -8.48 -8.52
CA LEU A 217 24.63 -7.26 -8.47
C LEU A 217 24.73 -6.57 -7.11
N GLN A 218 25.07 -7.30 -6.03
CA GLN A 218 25.34 -6.70 -4.72
C GLN A 218 26.53 -5.73 -4.79
N ASP A 219 27.62 -6.13 -5.45
CA ASP A 219 28.79 -5.25 -5.65
C ASP A 219 28.43 -3.99 -6.46
N GLN A 220 27.57 -4.12 -7.47
CA GLN A 220 27.10 -2.99 -8.28
C GLN A 220 26.19 -2.05 -7.47
N ALA A 221 25.26 -2.62 -6.70
CA ALA A 221 24.41 -1.87 -5.78
C ALA A 221 25.25 -1.11 -4.76
N PHE A 222 26.24 -1.76 -4.14
CA PHE A 222 27.17 -1.13 -3.21
C PHE A 222 27.93 0.01 -3.86
N GLN A 223 28.60 -0.23 -5.00
CA GLN A 223 29.35 0.81 -5.72
C GLN A 223 28.47 2.01 -6.10
N TYR A 224 27.21 1.76 -6.43
CA TYR A 224 26.25 2.80 -6.74
C TYR A 224 25.87 3.59 -5.47
N LEU A 225 25.46 2.90 -4.40
CA LEU A 225 25.04 3.52 -3.15
C LEU A 225 26.18 4.28 -2.46
N SER A 226 27.44 3.83 -2.59
CA SER A 226 28.65 4.53 -2.13
C SER A 226 28.92 5.86 -2.82
N LYS A 227 28.36 6.07 -4.01
CA LYS A 227 28.46 7.33 -4.75
C LYS A 227 27.23 8.22 -4.56
N ALA A 228 26.13 7.67 -4.05
CA ALA A 228 24.93 8.41 -3.75
C ALA A 228 25.04 9.16 -2.41
N THR A 229 24.20 10.17 -2.21
CA THR A 229 24.08 10.80 -0.89
C THR A 229 23.51 9.80 0.12
N SER A 230 23.94 9.87 1.39
CA SER A 230 23.48 8.96 2.45
C SER A 230 21.95 8.95 2.57
N LEU A 231 21.32 10.13 2.49
CA LEU A 231 19.85 10.26 2.49
C LEU A 231 19.20 9.54 1.30
N TYR A 232 19.74 9.69 0.09
CA TYR A 232 19.19 9.00 -1.09
C TYR A 232 19.35 7.49 -0.98
N ALA A 233 20.51 7.00 -0.54
CA ALA A 233 20.76 5.59 -0.34
C ALA A 233 19.77 4.98 0.66
N ARG A 234 19.55 5.63 1.81
CA ARG A 234 18.56 5.22 2.82
C ARG A 234 17.14 5.19 2.25
N ARG A 235 16.73 6.22 1.52
CA ARG A 235 15.42 6.26 0.83
C ARG A 235 15.27 5.11 -0.14
N LEU A 236 16.29 4.82 -0.94
CA LEU A 236 16.25 3.72 -1.90
C LEU A 236 16.13 2.35 -1.20
N ILE A 237 16.93 2.11 -0.15
CA ILE A 237 16.87 0.89 0.65
C ILE A 237 15.47 0.74 1.25
N ALA A 238 14.96 1.76 1.94
CA ALA A 238 13.62 1.75 2.51
C ALA A 238 12.53 1.46 1.48
N LYS A 239 12.57 2.11 0.31
CA LYS A 239 11.62 1.84 -0.77
C LYS A 239 11.67 0.38 -1.22
N LYS A 240 12.87 -0.14 -1.42
CA LYS A 240 13.11 -1.52 -1.85
C LYS A 240 12.85 -2.57 -0.77
N THR A 241 12.77 -2.21 0.50
CA THR A 241 12.49 -3.15 1.62
C THR A 241 11.13 -2.92 2.26
N SER A 242 10.39 -1.89 1.83
CA SER A 242 9.08 -1.52 2.39
C SER A 242 8.09 -2.69 2.46
N ARG A 243 8.03 -3.52 1.42
CA ARG A 243 7.18 -4.72 1.38
C ARG A 243 7.59 -5.80 2.37
N PHE A 244 8.89 -5.92 2.65
CA PHE A 244 9.37 -6.86 3.66
C PHE A 244 8.92 -6.42 5.06
N GLU A 245 8.90 -5.11 5.33
CA GLU A 245 8.43 -4.55 6.60
C GLU A 245 6.91 -4.32 6.66
N ASN A 246 6.18 -4.64 5.59
CA ASN A 246 4.75 -4.38 5.46
C ASN A 246 4.42 -2.89 5.62
N GLU A 247 5.18 -2.03 4.93
CA GLU A 247 5.05 -0.57 4.95
C GLU A 247 4.70 -0.01 3.58
N ALA A 248 3.83 1.01 3.56
CA ALA A 248 3.71 1.96 2.46
C ALA A 248 4.54 3.22 2.77
N ILE A 249 5.30 3.72 1.80
CA ILE A 249 6.12 4.93 1.99
C ILE A 249 5.45 6.11 1.33
N LEU A 250 5.26 7.17 2.12
CA LEU A 250 4.71 8.43 1.68
C LEU A 250 5.87 9.40 1.40
N GLU A 251 6.15 9.65 0.13
CA GLU A 251 7.15 10.62 -0.31
C GLU A 251 6.52 12.02 -0.33
N PRO A 252 7.03 13.04 0.39
CA PRO A 252 6.47 14.38 0.33
C PRO A 252 6.52 14.93 -1.10
N LEU A 253 5.47 15.62 -1.51
CA LEU A 253 5.44 16.33 -2.79
C LEU A 253 6.50 17.46 -2.80
N PRO A 254 6.93 17.93 -3.99
CA PRO A 254 7.90 19.03 -4.09
C PRO A 254 7.48 20.25 -3.25
N GLY A 255 8.43 20.81 -2.49
CA GLY A 255 8.18 21.94 -1.59
C GLY A 255 7.52 21.58 -0.26
N LYS A 256 7.13 20.32 -0.05
CA LYS A 256 6.61 19.81 1.22
C LYS A 256 7.72 19.10 2.00
N SER A 257 7.58 19.08 3.32
CA SER A 257 8.42 18.30 4.23
C SER A 257 7.55 17.46 5.16
N CYS A 258 8.11 16.36 5.63
CA CYS A 258 7.47 15.51 6.63
C CYS A 258 8.06 15.82 8.01
N SER A 259 7.22 15.73 9.04
CA SER A 259 7.59 15.94 10.43
C SER A 259 6.81 15.00 11.35
N TYR A 260 7.20 14.94 12.63
CA TYR A 260 6.46 14.23 13.67
C TYR A 260 5.03 14.76 13.84
N HIS A 261 4.80 16.05 13.60
CA HIS A 261 3.45 16.63 13.62
C HIS A 261 2.58 16.04 12.52
N ASN A 262 3.12 15.90 11.30
CA ASN A 262 2.38 15.32 10.18
C ASN A 262 1.97 13.86 10.45
N VAL A 263 2.81 13.09 11.17
CA VAL A 263 2.45 11.72 11.57
C VAL A 263 1.24 11.68 12.48
N ARG A 264 1.19 12.57 13.48
CA ARG A 264 0.06 12.64 14.42
C ARG A 264 -1.24 12.93 13.67
N GLU A 265 -1.20 13.90 12.75
CA GLU A 265 -2.34 14.25 11.92
C GLU A 265 -2.74 13.12 10.95
N LEU A 266 -1.78 12.43 10.34
CA LEU A 266 -2.05 11.27 9.48
C LEU A 266 -2.70 10.11 10.27
N ASN A 267 -2.27 9.82 11.49
CA ASN A 267 -2.90 8.78 12.30
C ASN A 267 -4.35 9.13 12.68
N GLN A 268 -4.64 10.41 12.93
CA GLN A 268 -6.01 10.89 13.09
C GLN A 268 -6.81 10.77 11.79
N GLU A 269 -6.15 11.02 10.64
CA GLU A 269 -6.77 10.90 9.33
C GLU A 269 -7.08 9.45 8.96
N ILE A 270 -6.18 8.50 9.23
CA ILE A 270 -6.41 7.06 9.08
C ILE A 270 -7.70 6.65 9.80
N SER A 271 -7.93 7.16 11.02
CA SER A 271 -9.16 6.89 11.78
C SER A 271 -10.43 7.38 11.05
N LYS A 272 -10.37 8.54 10.38
CA LYS A 272 -11.48 9.04 9.55
C LYS A 272 -11.63 8.25 8.25
N MET A 273 -10.52 7.79 7.67
CA MET A 273 -10.53 6.92 6.49
C MET A 273 -11.20 5.59 6.78
N ILE A 274 -11.03 5.00 7.98
CA ILE A 274 -11.73 3.77 8.40
C ILE A 274 -13.25 3.97 8.30
N LEU A 275 -13.79 5.09 8.79
CA LEU A 275 -15.23 5.38 8.71
C LEU A 275 -15.72 5.52 7.25
N THR A 276 -14.92 6.17 6.42
CA THR A 276 -15.20 6.32 4.98
C THR A 276 -15.19 4.97 4.27
N ALA A 277 -14.18 4.13 4.56
CA ALA A 277 -14.04 2.80 4.00
C ALA A 277 -15.16 1.85 4.45
N ARG A 278 -15.58 1.89 5.72
CA ARG A 278 -16.75 1.12 6.22
C ARG A 278 -18.06 1.55 5.56
N THR A 279 -18.24 2.85 5.33
CA THR A 279 -19.39 3.35 4.58
C THR A 279 -19.38 2.81 3.15
N ARG A 280 -18.19 2.72 2.53
CA ARG A 280 -18.05 2.10 1.20
C ARG A 280 -18.38 0.61 1.22
N VAL A 281 -17.94 -0.14 2.22
CA VAL A 281 -18.30 -1.56 2.40
C VAL A 281 -19.82 -1.72 2.43
N SER A 282 -20.52 -0.94 3.26
CA SER A 282 -21.99 -0.98 3.34
C SER A 282 -22.67 -0.66 1.99
N GLN A 283 -22.17 0.34 1.25
CA GLN A 283 -22.69 0.66 -0.09
C GLN A 283 -22.50 -0.46 -1.10
N GLU A 284 -21.35 -1.14 -1.08
CA GLU A 284 -21.07 -2.27 -1.98
C GLU A 284 -21.85 -3.52 -1.57
N GLN A 285 -22.07 -3.77 -0.28
CA GLN A 285 -22.97 -4.84 0.21
C GLN A 285 -24.40 -4.64 -0.30
N ASP A 286 -24.94 -3.43 -0.19
CA ASP A 286 -26.26 -3.11 -0.75
C ASP A 286 -26.31 -3.30 -2.27
N ALA A 287 -25.23 -2.93 -2.98
CA ALA A 287 -25.12 -3.13 -4.42
C ALA A 287 -25.05 -4.63 -4.77
N LEU A 288 -24.33 -5.42 -3.98
CA LEU A 288 -24.20 -6.86 -4.15
C LEU A 288 -25.55 -7.52 -3.99
N PHE A 289 -26.27 -7.23 -2.89
CA PHE A 289 -27.62 -7.74 -2.66
C PHE A 289 -28.58 -7.42 -3.81
N ARG A 290 -28.57 -6.18 -4.32
CA ARG A 290 -29.38 -5.79 -5.48
C ARG A 290 -28.99 -6.57 -6.75
N SER A 291 -27.71 -6.85 -6.95
CA SER A 291 -27.25 -7.63 -8.10
C SER A 291 -27.65 -9.10 -7.99
N GLU A 292 -27.61 -9.69 -6.79
CA GLU A 292 -28.07 -11.06 -6.52
C GLU A 292 -29.56 -11.21 -6.77
N MET A 293 -30.37 -10.23 -6.32
CA MET A 293 -31.81 -10.22 -6.60
C MET A 293 -32.12 -10.22 -8.10
N ARG A 294 -31.34 -9.50 -8.91
CA ARG A 294 -31.49 -9.52 -10.38
C ARG A 294 -31.10 -10.87 -11.00
N LEU A 295 -30.06 -11.51 -10.47
CA LEU A 295 -29.62 -12.82 -10.93
C LEU A 295 -30.60 -13.93 -10.51
N ARG A 296 -31.30 -13.77 -9.38
CA ARG A 296 -32.30 -14.73 -8.91
C ARG A 296 -33.44 -14.92 -9.91
N ASP A 297 -33.84 -13.86 -10.61
CA ASP A 297 -34.83 -13.92 -11.70
C ASP A 297 -34.33 -14.75 -12.92
N GLU A 298 -33.03 -15.02 -12.99
CA GLU A 298 -32.36 -15.76 -14.07
C GLU A 298 -31.82 -17.13 -13.60
N HIS A 299 -32.10 -17.53 -12.35
CA HIS A 299 -31.50 -18.70 -11.69
C HIS A 299 -32.30 -20.01 -11.88
N CYS A 300 -33.40 -20.01 -12.63
CA CYS A 300 -34.15 -21.23 -12.92
C CYS A 300 -33.82 -21.77 -14.32
N PHE A 301 -33.63 -23.09 -14.40
CA PHE A 301 -33.66 -23.78 -15.69
C PHE A 301 -35.10 -23.80 -16.19
N ASP A 302 -35.31 -23.45 -17.46
CA ASP A 302 -36.61 -23.69 -18.08
C ASP A 302 -36.84 -25.20 -18.21
N HIS A 303 -38.05 -25.66 -17.90
CA HIS A 303 -38.41 -27.08 -17.97
C HIS A 303 -38.74 -27.55 -19.40
N GLY A 304 -38.53 -26.69 -20.41
CA GLY A 304 -38.69 -27.01 -21.82
C GLY A 304 -40.10 -26.73 -22.37
N ASP A 305 -40.97 -26.10 -21.57
CA ASP A 305 -42.32 -25.73 -22.00
C ASP A 305 -42.33 -24.52 -22.94
N ARG A 306 -41.25 -23.72 -22.94
CA ARG A 306 -41.11 -22.57 -23.83
C ARG A 306 -40.26 -22.92 -25.05
N LYS A 307 -40.77 -22.54 -26.23
CA LYS A 307 -39.99 -22.57 -27.47
C LYS A 307 -39.23 -21.27 -27.59
N TYR A 308 -37.91 -21.32 -27.39
CA TYR A 308 -37.02 -20.19 -27.62
C TYR A 308 -36.54 -20.16 -29.06
N THR A 309 -36.53 -18.96 -29.66
CA THR A 309 -35.81 -18.72 -30.91
C THR A 309 -34.31 -18.54 -30.63
N LEU A 310 -33.47 -18.67 -31.67
CA LEU A 310 -32.05 -18.37 -31.56
C LEU A 310 -31.78 -16.92 -31.08
N ASN A 311 -32.66 -15.98 -31.44
CA ASN A 311 -32.55 -14.59 -31.00
C ASN A 311 -32.85 -14.44 -29.51
N ASP A 312 -33.84 -15.17 -28.99
CA ASP A 312 -34.14 -15.19 -27.55
C ASP A 312 -32.95 -15.73 -26.76
N ILE A 313 -32.36 -16.84 -27.23
CA ILE A 313 -31.16 -17.42 -26.61
C ILE A 313 -30.04 -16.38 -26.58
N LYS A 314 -29.72 -15.75 -27.73
CA LYS A 314 -28.67 -14.72 -27.80
C LYS A 314 -28.95 -13.53 -26.88
N TYR A 315 -30.19 -13.07 -26.82
CA TYR A 315 -30.60 -11.96 -25.97
C TYR A 315 -30.43 -12.30 -24.49
N HIS A 316 -30.98 -13.43 -24.04
CA HIS A 316 -30.88 -13.87 -22.65
C HIS A 316 -29.44 -14.19 -22.26
N SER A 317 -28.64 -14.82 -23.12
CA SER A 317 -27.22 -15.06 -22.85
C SER A 317 -26.45 -13.75 -22.69
N ARG A 318 -26.66 -12.75 -23.56
CA ARG A 318 -26.00 -11.43 -23.40
C ARG A 318 -26.40 -10.75 -22.09
N LYS A 319 -27.69 -10.79 -21.75
CA LYS A 319 -28.20 -10.22 -20.51
C LYS A 319 -27.57 -10.91 -19.29
N TRP A 320 -27.54 -12.24 -19.27
CA TRP A 320 -26.88 -13.02 -18.23
C TRP A 320 -25.39 -12.66 -18.11
N THR A 321 -24.64 -12.65 -19.22
CA THR A 321 -23.22 -12.28 -19.24
C THR A 321 -22.99 -10.89 -18.66
N GLN A 322 -23.83 -9.91 -18.98
CA GLN A 322 -23.72 -8.57 -18.41
C GLN A 322 -24.05 -8.54 -16.92
N SER A 323 -25.14 -9.20 -16.51
CA SER A 323 -25.57 -9.28 -15.11
C SER A 323 -24.55 -9.98 -14.21
N ILE A 324 -24.03 -11.13 -14.64
CA ILE A 324 -23.05 -11.89 -13.86
C ILE A 324 -21.71 -11.16 -13.79
N LYS A 325 -21.28 -10.52 -14.88
CA LYS A 325 -20.06 -9.70 -14.87
C LYS A 325 -20.19 -8.53 -13.90
N TRP A 326 -21.32 -7.82 -13.95
CA TRP A 326 -21.60 -6.72 -13.02
C TRP A 326 -21.62 -7.18 -11.55
N HIS A 327 -22.24 -8.33 -11.27
CA HIS A 327 -22.23 -8.94 -9.94
C HIS A 327 -20.81 -9.27 -9.47
N GLN A 328 -20.01 -9.92 -10.32
CA GLN A 328 -18.60 -10.25 -10.03
C GLN A 328 -17.75 -9.00 -9.79
N GLU A 329 -17.96 -7.93 -10.58
CA GLU A 329 -17.29 -6.64 -10.38
C GLU A 329 -17.68 -5.99 -9.04
N ILE A 330 -18.94 -6.09 -8.61
CA ILE A 330 -19.36 -5.59 -7.29
C ILE A 330 -18.74 -6.43 -6.17
N ALA A 331 -18.80 -7.76 -6.27
CA ALA A 331 -18.20 -8.66 -5.29
C ALA A 331 -16.70 -8.38 -5.12
N ALA A 332 -16.00 -8.17 -6.24
CA ALA A 332 -14.60 -7.75 -6.24
C ALA A 332 -14.36 -6.44 -5.47
N ARG A 333 -15.17 -5.40 -5.76
CA ARG A 333 -15.07 -4.10 -5.06
C ARG A 333 -15.40 -4.19 -3.58
N LEU A 334 -16.32 -5.07 -3.20
CA LEU A 334 -16.66 -5.32 -1.79
C LEU A 334 -15.46 -5.90 -1.04
N ILE A 335 -14.89 -7.01 -1.56
CA ILE A 335 -13.71 -7.66 -0.99
C ILE A 335 -12.54 -6.68 -0.89
N GLU A 336 -12.34 -5.87 -1.93
CA GLU A 336 -11.34 -4.80 -1.94
C GLU A 336 -11.58 -3.77 -0.82
N ALA A 337 -12.81 -3.31 -0.65
CA ALA A 337 -13.15 -2.37 0.42
C ALA A 337 -12.96 -2.97 1.81
N GLU A 338 -13.32 -4.25 2.01
CA GLU A 338 -13.12 -4.97 3.27
C GLU A 338 -11.63 -5.16 3.59
N LEU A 339 -10.82 -5.54 2.59
CA LEU A 339 -9.36 -5.58 2.71
C LEU A 339 -8.80 -4.21 3.12
N PHE A 340 -9.28 -3.13 2.52
CA PHE A 340 -8.81 -1.79 2.87
C PHE A 340 -9.14 -1.40 4.31
N VAL A 341 -10.36 -1.71 4.77
CA VAL A 341 -10.76 -1.49 6.17
C VAL A 341 -9.82 -2.26 7.11
N PHE A 342 -9.59 -3.55 6.85
CA PHE A 342 -8.68 -4.37 7.65
C PHE A 342 -7.27 -3.76 7.72
N GLN A 343 -6.73 -3.32 6.58
CA GLN A 343 -5.41 -2.71 6.52
C GLN A 343 -5.36 -1.37 7.27
N LEU A 344 -6.38 -0.52 7.15
CA LEU A 344 -6.44 0.75 7.88
C LEU A 344 -6.57 0.55 9.39
N GLU A 345 -7.36 -0.43 9.84
CA GLU A 345 -7.53 -0.77 11.27
C GLU A 345 -6.23 -1.28 11.90
N ASN A 346 -5.30 -1.78 11.09
CA ASN A 346 -3.97 -2.22 11.52
C ASN A 346 -2.87 -1.23 11.08
N ALA A 347 -3.22 -0.07 10.53
CA ALA A 347 -2.27 0.88 10.02
C ALA A 347 -1.76 1.83 11.10
N GLU A 348 -0.45 2.07 11.11
CA GLU A 348 0.20 3.08 11.93
C GLU A 348 1.23 3.85 11.11
N ALA A 349 1.08 5.17 11.05
CA ALA A 349 2.06 6.06 10.46
C ALA A 349 3.18 6.35 11.47
N ARG A 350 4.42 6.37 10.98
CA ARG A 350 5.61 6.82 11.72
C ARG A 350 6.51 7.67 10.83
N TYR A 351 7.21 8.62 11.45
CA TYR A 351 8.23 9.42 10.75
C TYR A 351 9.56 8.70 10.89
N ASP A 352 10.18 8.37 9.75
CA ASP A 352 11.50 7.77 9.74
C ASP A 352 12.54 8.88 9.53
N THR A 353 13.26 9.22 10.59
CA THR A 353 14.24 10.32 10.60
C THR A 353 15.38 10.12 9.62
N ARG A 354 15.68 8.87 9.23
CA ARG A 354 16.77 8.54 8.32
C ARG A 354 16.40 8.75 6.86
N THR A 355 15.14 8.49 6.50
CA THR A 355 14.61 8.74 5.15
C THR A 355 13.97 10.11 5.02
N GLN A 356 13.58 10.73 6.14
CA GLN A 356 12.73 11.91 6.22
C GLN A 356 11.38 11.72 5.52
N TYR A 357 10.92 10.47 5.43
CA TYR A 357 9.62 10.09 4.87
C TYR A 357 8.71 9.56 5.97
N ILE A 358 7.42 9.50 5.65
CA ILE A 358 6.44 8.87 6.53
C ILE A 358 6.22 7.44 6.03
N HIS A 359 6.31 6.50 6.97
CA HIS A 359 6.09 5.08 6.72
C HIS A 359 4.77 4.70 7.37
N VAL A 360 3.84 4.15 6.60
CA VAL A 360 2.57 3.62 7.10
C VAL A 360 2.69 2.11 7.14
N LYS A 361 2.93 1.57 8.32
CA LYS A 361 3.00 0.13 8.56
C LYS A 361 1.60 -0.43 8.70
N THR A 362 1.31 -1.58 8.11
CA THR A 362 0.05 -2.29 8.31
C THR A 362 0.29 -3.81 8.36
N LYS A 363 -0.76 -4.57 8.64
CA LYS A 363 -0.72 -6.04 8.57
C LYS A 363 -1.37 -6.49 7.26
N PRO A 364 -0.71 -7.36 6.48
CA PRO A 364 -1.40 -8.05 5.41
C PRO A 364 -2.31 -9.14 6.00
N VAL A 365 -3.28 -9.57 5.20
CA VAL A 365 -4.12 -10.72 5.54
C VAL A 365 -3.31 -11.99 5.26
N TYR A 366 -3.08 -12.80 6.29
CA TYR A 366 -2.40 -14.10 6.21
C TYR A 366 -3.38 -15.26 6.30
N PRO A 367 -3.08 -16.42 5.70
CA PRO A 367 -3.81 -17.66 5.97
C PRO A 367 -3.51 -18.19 7.38
N GLY A 368 -4.48 -18.86 8.00
CA GLY A 368 -4.31 -19.61 9.26
C GLY A 368 -4.84 -18.90 10.51
N ASN A 369 -5.68 -17.88 10.36
CA ASN A 369 -6.40 -17.27 11.47
C ASN A 369 -7.89 -17.22 11.10
N TYR A 370 -8.71 -17.85 11.94
CA TYR A 370 -10.13 -18.10 11.68
C TYR A 370 -10.91 -16.85 11.24
N TYR A 371 -10.64 -15.69 11.83
CA TYR A 371 -11.30 -14.43 11.47
C TYR A 371 -10.84 -13.85 10.13
N THR A 372 -9.61 -14.14 9.72
CA THR A 372 -9.03 -13.63 8.47
C THR A 372 -9.11 -14.65 7.34
N ASP A 373 -9.41 -15.92 7.61
CA ASP A 373 -9.38 -16.99 6.60
C ASP A 373 -10.43 -16.81 5.50
N GLU A 374 -11.62 -16.32 5.85
CA GLU A 374 -12.65 -16.02 4.85
C GLU A 374 -12.22 -14.85 3.95
N LEU A 375 -11.83 -13.72 4.55
CA LEU A 375 -11.34 -12.57 3.81
C LEU A 375 -10.11 -12.92 2.97
N PHE A 376 -9.16 -13.68 3.54
CA PHE A 376 -7.98 -14.17 2.83
C PHE A 376 -8.37 -15.03 1.62
N SER A 377 -9.30 -15.97 1.78
CA SER A 377 -9.79 -16.82 0.70
C SER A 377 -10.48 -16.01 -0.40
N GLN A 378 -11.25 -14.99 -0.03
CA GLN A 378 -11.91 -14.09 -0.98
C GLN A 378 -10.89 -13.22 -1.73
N VAL A 379 -9.97 -12.58 -1.01
CA VAL A 379 -8.84 -11.79 -1.51
C VAL A 379 -7.98 -12.61 -2.47
N SER A 380 -7.61 -13.81 -2.05
CA SER A 380 -6.82 -14.76 -2.86
C SER A 380 -7.53 -15.15 -4.15
N ARG A 381 -8.85 -15.41 -4.11
CA ARG A 381 -9.63 -15.72 -5.32
C ARG A 381 -9.72 -14.53 -6.26
N LEU A 382 -9.80 -13.33 -5.70
CA LEU A 382 -9.91 -12.11 -6.49
C LEU A 382 -8.59 -11.78 -7.20
N PHE A 383 -7.45 -12.14 -6.60
CA PHE A 383 -6.12 -11.72 -7.06
C PHE A 383 -5.27 -12.87 -7.62
N ALA A 384 -5.69 -14.11 -7.46
CA ALA A 384 -5.13 -15.23 -8.19
C ALA A 384 -5.18 -14.94 -9.70
N SER A 385 -4.04 -15.11 -10.38
CA SER A 385 -4.03 -15.19 -11.84
C SER A 385 -4.99 -16.29 -12.30
N GLU A 386 -5.56 -16.16 -13.50
CA GLU A 386 -6.56 -17.05 -14.10
C GLU A 386 -6.24 -18.57 -14.00
N ASP A 387 -5.00 -18.94 -13.70
CA ASP A 387 -4.47 -20.31 -13.68
C ASP A 387 -4.34 -21.04 -12.32
N GLY A 388 -4.72 -20.51 -11.14
CA GLY A 388 -4.48 -21.32 -9.94
C GLY A 388 -5.03 -20.93 -8.58
N VAL A 389 -5.60 -21.94 -7.90
CA VAL A 389 -5.70 -22.04 -6.45
C VAL A 389 -4.30 -21.84 -5.85
N LEU A 390 -4.13 -20.89 -4.93
CA LEU A 390 -2.88 -20.72 -4.18
C LEU A 390 -2.50 -22.07 -3.55
N LYS A 391 -1.37 -22.65 -3.96
CA LYS A 391 -0.88 -23.93 -3.42
C LYS A 391 -0.19 -23.76 -2.06
N GLY A 392 -0.22 -22.55 -1.49
CA GLY A 392 0.35 -22.24 -0.19
C GLY A 392 1.88 -22.18 -0.18
N THR A 393 2.53 -22.08 -1.34
CA THR A 393 4.00 -21.92 -1.36
C THR A 393 4.40 -20.55 -0.82
N SER A 394 5.55 -20.45 -0.14
CA SER A 394 6.06 -19.18 0.40
C SER A 394 6.11 -18.07 -0.66
N ARG A 395 6.43 -18.42 -1.91
CA ARG A 395 6.47 -17.49 -3.04
C ARG A 395 5.11 -16.94 -3.42
N GLU A 396 4.08 -17.79 -3.46
CA GLU A 396 2.70 -17.38 -3.76
C GLU A 396 2.15 -16.45 -2.67
N ILE A 397 2.39 -16.80 -1.39
CA ILE A 397 1.98 -15.96 -0.26
C ILE A 397 2.64 -14.58 -0.33
N LYS A 398 3.95 -14.51 -0.62
CA LYS A 398 4.64 -13.21 -0.80
C LYS A 398 4.08 -12.39 -1.96
N ALA A 399 3.79 -13.05 -3.10
CA ALA A 399 3.21 -12.37 -4.26
C ALA A 399 1.83 -11.77 -3.93
N GLU A 400 1.01 -12.51 -3.19
CA GLU A 400 -0.29 -12.06 -2.70
C GLU A 400 -0.15 -10.87 -1.74
N ILE A 401 0.74 -10.96 -0.75
CA ILE A 401 1.04 -9.85 0.17
C ILE A 401 1.45 -8.59 -0.60
N ASN A 402 2.30 -8.72 -1.62
CA ASN A 402 2.68 -7.57 -2.45
C ASN A 402 1.48 -6.97 -3.19
N SER A 403 0.58 -7.80 -3.71
CA SER A 403 -0.63 -7.32 -4.37
C SER A 403 -1.54 -6.55 -3.40
N GLN A 404 -1.70 -7.04 -2.16
CA GLN A 404 -2.45 -6.33 -1.12
C GLN A 404 -1.82 -4.97 -0.82
N PHE A 405 -0.50 -4.89 -0.76
CA PHE A 405 0.24 -3.67 -0.47
C PHE A 405 0.23 -2.65 -1.61
N GLN A 406 0.30 -3.10 -2.87
CA GLN A 406 0.11 -2.24 -4.04
C GLN A 406 -1.29 -1.62 -4.06
N ARG A 407 -2.32 -2.37 -3.65
CA ARG A 407 -3.67 -1.82 -3.50
C ARG A 407 -3.77 -0.83 -2.34
N PHE A 408 -3.15 -1.17 -1.21
CA PHE A 408 -3.12 -0.29 -0.05
C PHE A 408 -2.56 1.09 -0.42
N GLU A 409 -1.42 1.16 -1.11
CA GLU A 409 -0.85 2.42 -1.62
C GLU A 409 -1.78 3.18 -2.55
N TYR A 410 -2.40 2.47 -3.50
CA TYR A 410 -3.39 3.05 -4.39
C TYR A 410 -4.57 3.67 -3.64
N TRP A 411 -5.08 2.99 -2.61
CA TRP A 411 -6.20 3.48 -1.81
C TRP A 411 -5.80 4.59 -0.84
N LEU A 412 -4.59 4.55 -0.27
CA LEU A 412 -4.05 5.69 0.48
C LEU A 412 -4.01 6.94 -0.40
N GLN A 413 -3.53 6.83 -1.64
CA GLN A 413 -3.50 7.95 -2.57
C GLN A 413 -4.91 8.43 -2.97
N LYS A 414 -5.83 7.49 -3.22
CA LYS A 414 -7.17 7.78 -3.76
C LYS A 414 -8.14 8.33 -2.72
N TYR A 415 -8.14 7.75 -1.52
CA TYR A 415 -9.08 8.08 -0.44
C TYR A 415 -8.47 8.95 0.64
N GLY A 416 -7.14 9.08 0.65
CA GLY A 416 -6.44 10.05 1.46
C GLY A 416 -6.95 11.47 1.20
N THR A 417 -7.21 12.17 2.29
CA THR A 417 -7.54 13.58 2.34
C THR A 417 -6.35 14.35 2.92
N GLY A 418 -6.57 15.57 3.41
CA GLY A 418 -5.61 16.29 4.26
C GLY A 418 -4.14 16.12 3.85
N LEU A 419 -3.35 15.49 4.74
CA LEU A 419 -1.91 15.30 4.57
C LEU A 419 -1.55 14.16 3.61
N PHE A 420 -2.42 13.17 3.41
CA PHE A 420 -2.17 12.17 2.39
C PHE A 420 -2.12 12.79 0.99
N ARG A 421 -2.80 13.93 0.77
CA ARG A 421 -2.68 14.68 -0.50
C ARG A 421 -1.38 15.46 -0.64
N ASP A 422 -0.64 15.67 0.44
CA ASP A 422 0.67 16.34 0.43
C ASP A 422 1.82 15.34 0.22
N CYS A 423 1.49 14.04 0.13
CA CYS A 423 2.43 12.96 -0.09
C CYS A 423 2.06 12.11 -1.31
N ASP A 424 3.07 11.45 -1.87
CA ASP A 424 2.98 10.49 -2.95
C ASP A 424 3.11 9.08 -2.38
N ALA A 425 1.97 8.40 -2.22
CA ALA A 425 1.91 7.01 -1.80
C ALA A 425 2.19 6.03 -2.94
N MET A 426 2.17 6.49 -4.20
CA MET A 426 2.34 5.68 -5.40
C MET A 426 3.80 5.45 -5.76
N SER A 427 4.73 6.12 -5.08
CA SER A 427 6.16 6.09 -5.40
C SER A 427 6.81 4.70 -5.29
N ASN A 428 6.18 3.75 -4.59
CA ASN A 428 6.60 2.36 -4.43
C ASN A 428 5.66 1.35 -5.14
N ASN A 429 4.69 1.85 -5.91
CA ASN A 429 3.68 1.02 -6.52
C ASN A 429 4.14 0.53 -7.90
N ASP A 430 4.62 -0.71 -7.95
CA ASP A 430 5.12 -1.36 -9.16
C ASP A 430 4.09 -1.59 -10.28
N LEU A 431 2.80 -1.39 -10.00
CA LEU A 431 1.74 -1.42 -11.02
C LEU A 431 1.67 -0.14 -11.83
N PHE A 432 2.31 0.93 -11.35
CA PHE A 432 2.25 2.25 -11.97
C PHE A 432 3.64 2.75 -12.32
N HIS A 433 3.68 3.62 -13.33
CA HIS A 433 4.89 4.28 -13.77
C HIS A 433 4.69 5.79 -13.73
N ARG A 434 5.68 6.51 -13.19
CA ARG A 434 5.62 7.96 -13.01
C ARG A 434 5.93 8.69 -14.32
N PHE A 435 5.13 9.70 -14.61
CA PHE A 435 5.30 10.67 -15.67
C PHE A 435 5.23 12.08 -15.11
N GLN A 436 5.90 13.00 -15.80
CA GLN A 436 5.75 14.42 -15.64
C GLN A 436 4.91 14.95 -16.80
N PHE A 437 3.76 15.52 -16.44
CA PHE A 437 2.85 16.18 -17.35
C PHE A 437 2.98 17.69 -17.15
N THR A 438 3.47 18.41 -18.15
CA THR A 438 3.62 19.86 -18.12
C THR A 438 2.57 20.52 -18.99
N VAL A 439 1.95 21.61 -18.51
CA VAL A 439 0.89 22.33 -19.23
C VAL A 439 1.14 23.82 -19.08
N PRO A 440 0.96 24.68 -20.10
CA PRO A 440 1.25 26.10 -19.94
C PRO A 440 0.37 26.73 -18.85
N TYR A 441 1.01 27.46 -17.94
CA TYR A 441 0.41 27.92 -16.69
C TYR A 441 -0.65 29.02 -16.91
N GLU A 442 -0.38 29.96 -17.81
CA GLU A 442 -1.27 31.09 -18.06
C GLU A 442 -2.49 30.74 -18.91
N SER A 443 -2.38 29.72 -19.78
CA SER A 443 -3.42 29.39 -20.76
C SER A 443 -4.33 28.24 -20.34
N VAL A 444 -3.96 27.44 -19.34
CA VAL A 444 -4.75 26.28 -18.90
C VAL A 444 -4.90 26.30 -17.39
N SER A 445 -6.14 26.35 -16.90
CA SER A 445 -6.37 26.25 -15.46
C SER A 445 -6.05 24.84 -14.93
N PRO A 446 -5.67 24.69 -13.66
CA PRO A 446 -5.39 23.38 -13.07
C PRO A 446 -6.56 22.37 -13.19
N GLU A 447 -7.80 22.86 -13.17
CA GLU A 447 -9.00 22.02 -13.36
C GLU A 447 -9.03 21.38 -14.75
N MET A 448 -8.60 22.11 -15.78
CA MET A 448 -8.58 21.65 -17.17
C MET A 448 -7.42 20.70 -17.47
N CYS A 449 -6.37 20.65 -16.65
CA CYS A 449 -5.23 19.75 -16.87
C CYS A 449 -5.65 18.27 -16.92
N SER A 450 -6.60 17.88 -16.07
CA SER A 450 -7.16 16.52 -16.09
C SER A 450 -7.97 16.24 -17.37
N ALA A 451 -8.73 17.23 -17.85
CA ALA A 451 -9.50 17.12 -19.08
C ALA A 451 -8.61 17.00 -20.32
N ILE A 452 -7.45 17.67 -20.36
CA ILE A 452 -6.47 17.50 -21.44
C ILE A 452 -5.94 16.07 -21.46
N LEU A 453 -5.55 15.52 -20.30
CA LEU A 453 -5.12 14.13 -20.22
C LEU A 453 -6.23 13.19 -20.70
N ASP A 454 -7.46 13.40 -20.25
CA ASP A 454 -8.60 12.59 -20.67
C ASP A 454 -8.86 12.68 -22.18
N LEU A 455 -8.83 13.89 -22.76
CA LEU A 455 -9.10 14.10 -24.19
C LEU A 455 -8.05 13.39 -25.06
N GLU A 456 -6.79 13.59 -24.74
CA GLU A 456 -5.66 13.09 -25.53
C GLU A 456 -5.48 11.57 -25.38
N LEU A 457 -5.90 11.02 -24.24
CA LEU A 457 -5.72 9.62 -23.91
C LEU A 457 -7.02 8.80 -24.02
N LYS A 458 -8.18 9.44 -24.27
CA LYS A 458 -9.53 8.84 -24.27
C LYS A 458 -9.65 7.55 -25.06
N TYR A 459 -8.99 7.49 -26.21
CA TYR A 459 -9.13 6.40 -27.18
C TYR A 459 -8.36 5.14 -26.78
N ARG A 460 -7.56 5.22 -25.73
CA ARG A 460 -6.73 4.12 -25.26
C ARG A 460 -7.13 3.91 -23.80
N SER A 461 -7.47 2.68 -23.44
CA SER A 461 -7.91 2.31 -22.09
C SER A 461 -6.76 2.44 -21.07
N TYR A 462 -6.27 3.66 -20.87
CA TYR A 462 -5.26 4.01 -19.90
C TYR A 462 -5.94 4.25 -18.55
N SER A 463 -5.32 3.74 -17.49
CA SER A 463 -5.66 4.12 -16.13
C SER A 463 -4.54 4.99 -15.59
N TRP A 464 -4.91 6.18 -15.13
CA TRP A 464 -3.97 7.15 -14.61
C TRP A 464 -4.44 7.81 -13.32
N ILE A 465 -3.48 8.37 -12.56
CA ILE A 465 -3.73 9.07 -11.29
C ILE A 465 -2.84 10.30 -11.24
N ILE A 466 -3.44 11.48 -11.02
CA ILE A 466 -2.70 12.69 -10.68
C ILE A 466 -2.47 12.72 -9.16
N VAL A 467 -1.22 12.91 -8.74
CA VAL A 467 -0.87 13.03 -7.31
C VAL A 467 -0.41 14.44 -6.93
N SER A 468 -0.09 15.29 -7.92
CA SER A 468 0.30 16.68 -7.67
C SER A 468 -0.89 17.54 -7.26
N GLN A 469 -0.64 18.52 -6.39
CA GLN A 469 -1.54 19.63 -6.16
C GLN A 469 -1.21 20.80 -7.11
N PRO A 470 -2.21 21.60 -7.50
CA PRO A 470 -1.97 22.86 -8.17
C PRO A 470 -1.12 23.78 -7.31
N GLU A 471 0.01 24.25 -7.85
CA GLU A 471 0.85 25.25 -7.19
C GLU A 471 0.45 26.64 -7.68
N ILE A 472 -0.01 27.50 -6.77
CA ILE A 472 -0.34 28.90 -7.06
C ILE A 472 0.83 29.76 -6.60
N VAL A 473 1.51 30.40 -7.54
CA VAL A 473 2.68 31.25 -7.26
C VAL A 473 2.39 32.70 -7.61
N GLY A 474 3.01 33.62 -6.86
CA GLY A 474 2.90 35.07 -7.10
C GLY A 474 3.94 35.63 -8.08
N TYR A 475 4.67 34.75 -8.76
CA TYR A 475 5.70 35.09 -9.74
C TYR A 475 5.42 34.38 -11.07
N GLU A 476 6.06 34.85 -12.14
CA GLU A 476 5.89 34.30 -13.49
C GLU A 476 6.33 32.83 -13.53
N LYS A 477 5.44 31.97 -14.06
CA LYS A 477 5.67 30.53 -14.17
C LYS A 477 5.20 30.08 -15.54
N GLU A 478 6.06 29.40 -16.29
CA GLU A 478 5.74 29.00 -17.66
C GLU A 478 4.76 27.81 -17.70
N TYR A 479 4.94 26.82 -16.82
CA TYR A 479 4.17 25.58 -16.86
C TYR A 479 3.68 25.12 -15.49
N HIS A 480 2.46 24.59 -15.43
CA HIS A 480 2.08 23.62 -14.41
C HIS A 480 2.95 22.36 -14.57
N VAL A 481 3.52 21.85 -13.48
CA VAL A 481 4.28 20.59 -13.46
C VAL A 481 3.51 19.57 -12.63
N ILE A 482 2.94 18.58 -13.31
CA ILE A 482 1.98 17.63 -12.73
C ILE A 482 2.60 16.24 -12.74
N ARG A 483 2.64 15.60 -11.57
CA ARG A 483 3.05 14.20 -11.42
C ARG A 483 1.84 13.31 -11.68
N VAL A 484 1.98 12.44 -12.67
CA VAL A 484 0.93 11.52 -13.10
C VAL A 484 1.48 10.10 -13.11
N TYR A 485 0.71 9.15 -12.62
CA TYR A 485 1.05 7.72 -12.63
C TYR A 485 0.17 6.99 -13.64
N PHE A 486 0.78 6.18 -14.50
CA PHE A 486 0.08 5.35 -15.49
C PHE A 486 0.26 3.87 -15.19
N ASN A 487 -0.78 3.06 -15.36
CA ASN A 487 -0.69 1.62 -15.19
C ASN A 487 0.32 0.98 -16.18
N ILE A 488 1.20 0.11 -15.68
CA ILE A 488 2.28 -0.50 -16.46
C ILE A 488 1.79 -1.36 -17.64
N LYS A 489 0.56 -1.89 -17.57
CA LYS A 489 -0.03 -2.71 -18.65
C LYS A 489 -0.28 -1.90 -19.92
N ASN A 490 -0.43 -0.58 -19.79
CA ASN A 490 -0.69 0.31 -20.92
C ASN A 490 0.00 1.65 -20.67
N LEU A 491 1.23 1.79 -21.14
CA LEU A 491 2.03 3.00 -20.92
C LEU A 491 1.94 3.93 -22.14
N PRO A 492 1.66 5.23 -21.94
CA PRO A 492 1.76 6.20 -23.01
C PRO A 492 3.24 6.36 -23.44
N LYS A 493 3.42 6.74 -24.71
CA LYS A 493 4.70 7.23 -25.21
C LYS A 493 4.88 8.68 -24.76
N ASN A 494 6.11 9.18 -24.77
CA ASN A 494 6.35 10.61 -24.64
C ASN A 494 5.65 11.34 -25.79
N SER A 495 4.94 12.42 -25.47
CA SER A 495 4.09 13.11 -26.43
C SER A 495 3.93 14.58 -26.07
N THR A 496 3.66 15.38 -27.10
CA THR A 496 3.24 16.77 -26.99
C THR A 496 1.80 16.87 -27.49
N PHE A 497 0.98 17.64 -26.78
CA PHE A 497 -0.43 17.83 -27.04
C PHE A 497 -0.72 19.31 -27.21
N GLU A 498 -1.81 19.65 -27.89
CA GLU A 498 -2.32 21.03 -27.90
C GLU A 498 -3.07 21.31 -26.58
N PRO A 499 -2.94 22.50 -25.96
CA PRO A 499 -2.15 23.66 -26.36
C PRO A 499 -0.76 23.65 -25.70
N GLY A 500 0.23 22.98 -26.29
CA GLY A 500 1.61 22.94 -25.78
C GLY A 500 1.83 22.09 -24.52
N ALA A 501 0.88 21.25 -24.13
CA ALA A 501 1.07 20.31 -23.03
C ALA A 501 2.06 19.20 -23.41
N GLN A 502 2.85 18.71 -22.47
CA GLN A 502 3.84 17.66 -22.72
C GLN A 502 3.74 16.57 -21.67
N LEU A 503 3.82 15.32 -22.10
CA LEU A 503 3.90 14.17 -21.24
C LEU A 503 5.24 13.48 -21.45
N SER A 504 6.02 13.41 -20.38
CA SER A 504 7.34 12.80 -20.39
C SER A 504 7.46 11.77 -19.27
N ARG A 505 8.07 10.62 -19.57
CA ARG A 505 8.39 9.63 -18.55
C ARG A 505 9.44 10.18 -17.59
N CYS A 506 9.22 10.06 -16.29
CA CYS A 506 10.24 10.43 -15.32
C CYS A 506 11.35 9.36 -15.30
N GLU A 507 12.48 9.63 -15.95
CA GLU A 507 13.67 8.79 -15.79
C GLU A 507 14.27 9.03 -14.41
N TYR A 508 14.06 8.09 -13.51
CA TYR A 508 14.28 8.35 -12.09
C TYR A 508 15.74 8.52 -11.67
N SER A 509 16.71 8.15 -12.49
CA SER A 509 18.09 8.12 -12.00
C SER A 509 19.21 7.83 -12.99
N GLY A 510 18.92 7.66 -14.29
CA GLY A 510 19.93 7.21 -15.26
C GLY A 510 20.46 5.79 -14.98
N PHE A 511 19.74 5.00 -14.17
CA PHE A 511 20.03 3.58 -13.96
C PHE A 511 18.74 2.77 -13.68
N CYS A 512 18.83 1.46 -13.86
CA CYS A 512 17.76 0.52 -13.58
C CYS A 512 17.75 0.11 -12.10
N TYR A 513 16.66 0.36 -11.38
CA TYR A 513 16.51 -0.07 -9.97
C TYR A 513 16.47 -1.59 -9.73
N ASN A 514 16.45 -2.42 -10.78
CA ASN A 514 16.48 -3.88 -10.62
C ASN A 514 17.89 -4.44 -10.74
N CYS A 515 18.74 -3.88 -11.60
CA CYS A 515 20.07 -4.42 -11.85
C CYS A 515 21.20 -3.39 -11.69
N PHE A 516 20.89 -2.14 -11.33
CA PHE A 516 21.84 -1.03 -11.22
C PHE A 516 22.65 -0.72 -12.51
N GLY A 517 22.24 -1.27 -13.65
CA GLY A 517 22.79 -0.96 -14.96
C GLY A 517 22.34 0.42 -15.46
N ARG A 518 23.19 1.09 -16.25
CA ARG A 518 22.94 2.47 -16.74
C ARG A 518 22.20 2.54 -18.06
N ASP A 519 22.16 1.44 -18.81
CA ASP A 519 21.78 1.47 -20.23
C ASP A 519 20.29 1.22 -20.49
N HIS A 520 19.47 1.08 -19.45
CA HIS A 520 18.04 0.81 -19.60
C HIS A 520 17.22 1.23 -18.37
N THR A 521 15.91 1.37 -18.56
CA THR A 521 14.93 1.61 -17.49
C THR A 521 14.41 0.30 -16.91
N ALA A 522 13.78 0.36 -15.73
CA ALA A 522 13.18 -0.81 -15.08
C ALA A 522 12.16 -1.55 -15.98
N SER A 523 11.45 -0.83 -16.86
CA SER A 523 10.49 -1.41 -17.82
C SER A 523 11.13 -2.22 -18.95
N TYR A 524 12.41 -1.99 -19.26
CA TYR A 524 13.16 -2.75 -20.27
C TYR A 524 14.21 -3.68 -19.65
N CYS A 525 14.17 -3.86 -18.32
CA CYS A 525 15.12 -4.71 -17.63
C CYS A 525 14.78 -6.19 -17.87
N THR A 526 15.77 -6.94 -18.36
CA THR A 526 15.64 -8.39 -18.56
C THR A 526 15.88 -9.21 -17.30
N PHE A 527 16.38 -8.58 -16.23
CA PHE A 527 16.55 -9.23 -14.93
C PHE A 527 15.21 -9.36 -14.21
N SER A 528 15.09 -10.41 -13.41
CA SER A 528 13.99 -10.53 -12.44
C SER A 528 13.89 -9.27 -11.59
N LYS A 529 12.66 -8.84 -11.30
CA LYS A 529 12.42 -7.73 -10.38
C LYS A 529 12.88 -8.15 -8.98
N PHE A 530 13.90 -7.48 -8.44
CA PHE A 530 14.40 -7.72 -7.09
C PHE A 530 13.88 -6.63 -6.12
N GLY A 531 13.57 -7.04 -4.89
CA GLY A 531 13.22 -6.17 -3.77
C GLY A 531 11.74 -5.83 -3.58
N PHE A 532 10.92 -5.90 -4.62
CA PHE A 532 9.46 -5.75 -4.45
C PHE A 532 8.80 -7.11 -4.22
N GLY A 533 9.15 -7.72 -3.08
CA GLY A 533 8.60 -8.97 -2.55
C GLY A 533 8.61 -10.20 -3.48
N TYR A 534 9.51 -10.22 -4.46
CA TYR A 534 9.92 -11.46 -5.11
C TYR A 534 11.17 -11.99 -4.39
N SER A 535 10.97 -13.02 -3.57
CA SER A 535 12.02 -13.97 -3.18
C SER A 535 11.46 -15.38 -3.26
#